data_AF-A0A0Q7VDG8-F1
#
_entry.id   AF-A0A0Q7VDG8-F1
#
_cell.length_a   1.000
_cell.length_b   1.000
_cell.length_c   1.000
_cell.angle_alpha   90.00
_cell.angle_beta   90.00
_cell.angle_gamma   90.00
#
_symmetry.space_group_name_H-M   'P 1'
#
loop_
_entity.id
_entity.type
_entity.pdbx_description
1 polymer ?
#
loop_
_entity_poly.entity_id
_entity_poly.type
_entity_poly.pdbx_seq_one_letter_code
_entity_poly.pdbx_strand_id
1 'polypeptide(L)'
;MRMSELSNNLADLAERVKLENERSAAAHLSAIDSALSAGSLLIDAKEQCKHGEWGSFLSRAHVHERQARRLMQLARSGLTSDMVSDIGGFKAALDWLGRVKLPDPDEVVFITVEGRRDAIVSILPSEKAGKFDVSATSEEGTYFFTEHPVPAESIRLADRRYSNALWHTAAKASSLPIGEWQFNSAPIWSLLDDCAFLAEQVELPKGDKAPLPESYKHMIDALQACVDDFTADRYLKARRAQKLCLAQMDKWPSDPRMMATFVRIASDGKGTQLAQRVDELARERMVAHA
;
A
#
# COMPACT_ATOMS: atom_id res chain seq x y z
N MET A 1 5.05 -47.60 -39.57
CA MET A 1 4.36 -46.95 -38.39
C MET A 1 3.84 -45.57 -38.77
N ARG A 2 2.75 -45.67 -39.35
CA ARG A 2 1.90 -44.76 -40.16
C ARG A 2 1.58 -43.48 -39.38
N MET A 3 2.28 -42.35 -39.53
CA MET A 3 2.08 -40.92 -39.19
C MET A 3 0.67 -40.66 -38.66
N SER A 4 -0.39 -41.41 -38.94
CA SER A 4 -1.77 -41.22 -38.43
C SER A 4 -1.95 -41.91 -37.07
N GLU A 5 -1.16 -42.89 -36.66
CA GLU A 5 -1.16 -43.57 -35.35
C GLU A 5 -0.38 -42.76 -34.31
N LEU A 6 0.62 -42.02 -34.72
CA LEU A 6 1.36 -41.11 -33.82
C LEU A 6 0.52 -39.87 -33.50
N SER A 7 -0.35 -39.51 -34.48
CA SER A 7 -1.24 -38.35 -34.26
C SER A 7 -2.41 -38.71 -33.35
N ASN A 8 -2.82 -40.03 -33.30
CA ASN A 8 -3.89 -40.47 -32.38
C ASN A 8 -3.35 -40.74 -30.97
N ASN A 9 -2.12 -41.08 -30.94
CA ASN A 9 -1.47 -41.30 -29.63
C ASN A 9 -1.13 -39.97 -28.94
N LEU A 10 -0.75 -38.99 -29.72
CA LEU A 10 -0.43 -37.68 -29.11
C LEU A 10 -1.71 -36.99 -28.63
N ALA A 11 -2.75 -37.19 -29.39
CA ALA A 11 -4.03 -36.57 -28.95
C ALA A 11 -4.54 -37.25 -27.67
N ASP A 12 -4.45 -38.54 -27.59
CA ASP A 12 -4.84 -39.24 -26.35
C ASP A 12 -3.96 -38.82 -25.17
N LEU A 13 -2.63 -38.75 -25.43
CA LEU A 13 -1.72 -38.30 -24.34
C LEU A 13 -2.05 -36.86 -23.92
N ALA A 14 -2.35 -36.05 -24.88
CA ALA A 14 -2.68 -34.65 -24.53
C ALA A 14 -3.94 -34.60 -23.64
N GLU A 15 -4.97 -35.49 -23.93
CA GLU A 15 -6.18 -35.50 -23.08
C GLU A 15 -5.87 -36.02 -21.68
N ARG A 16 -5.00 -37.03 -21.58
CA ARG A 16 -4.65 -37.54 -20.24
C ARG A 16 -3.85 -36.49 -19.45
N VAL A 17 -2.93 -35.81 -20.16
CA VAL A 17 -2.17 -34.75 -19.46
C VAL A 17 -3.14 -33.66 -18.99
N LYS A 18 -4.04 -33.28 -19.91
CA LYS A 18 -5.01 -32.24 -19.49
C LYS A 18 -5.76 -32.67 -18.23
N LEU A 19 -6.27 -33.97 -18.13
CA LEU A 19 -7.01 -34.46 -16.96
C LEU A 19 -6.12 -34.44 -15.70
N GLU A 20 -4.86 -34.92 -15.91
CA GLU A 20 -3.98 -34.94 -14.72
C GLU A 20 -3.62 -33.52 -14.29
N ASN A 21 -3.46 -32.68 -15.20
CA ASN A 21 -3.17 -31.28 -14.82
C ASN A 21 -4.36 -30.65 -14.07
N GLU A 22 -5.53 -30.91 -14.47
CA GLU A 22 -6.71 -30.37 -13.75
C GLU A 22 -6.81 -30.97 -12.34
N ARG A 23 -6.56 -32.30 -12.25
CA ARG A 23 -6.58 -32.92 -10.92
C ARG A 23 -5.51 -32.32 -10.00
N SER A 24 -4.34 -32.20 -10.60
CA SER A 24 -3.26 -31.58 -9.80
C SER A 24 -3.65 -30.16 -9.36
N ALA A 25 -4.21 -29.29 -10.23
CA ALA A 25 -4.61 -27.92 -9.86
C ALA A 25 -5.70 -27.93 -8.78
N ALA A 26 -6.64 -28.90 -8.88
CA ALA A 26 -7.70 -28.97 -7.86
C ALA A 26 -7.12 -29.39 -6.50
N ALA A 27 -6.24 -30.37 -6.55
CA ALA A 27 -5.61 -30.79 -5.28
C ALA A 27 -4.81 -29.66 -4.64
N HIS A 28 -4.18 -28.95 -5.49
CA HIS A 28 -3.41 -27.82 -4.95
C HIS A 28 -4.33 -26.79 -4.29
N LEU A 29 -5.37 -26.41 -4.88
CA LEU A 29 -6.30 -25.43 -4.28
C LEU A 29 -6.93 -26.00 -3.00
N SER A 30 -7.28 -27.25 -3.09
CA SER A 30 -7.82 -27.87 -1.87
C SER A 30 -6.81 -27.82 -0.71
N ALA A 31 -5.59 -28.10 -1.05
CA ALA A 31 -4.56 -28.02 0.00
C ALA A 31 -4.47 -26.60 0.59
N ILE A 32 -4.58 -25.59 -0.24
CA ILE A 32 -4.52 -24.19 0.25
C ILE A 32 -5.76 -23.89 1.11
N ASP A 33 -6.91 -24.38 0.65
CA ASP A 33 -8.13 -24.14 1.44
C ASP A 33 -8.00 -24.81 2.82
N SER A 34 -7.50 -25.98 2.81
CA SER A 34 -7.33 -26.66 4.11
C SER A 34 -6.35 -25.92 5.01
N ALA A 35 -5.30 -25.42 4.42
CA ALA A 35 -4.33 -24.67 5.24
C ALA A 35 -4.99 -23.40 5.83
N LEU A 36 -5.75 -22.64 5.01
CA LEU A 36 -6.41 -21.43 5.54
C LEU A 36 -7.43 -21.79 6.62
N SER A 37 -8.14 -22.88 6.39
CA SER A 37 -9.11 -23.32 7.41
C SER A 37 -8.40 -23.75 8.70
N ALA A 38 -7.35 -24.57 8.53
CA ALA A 38 -6.57 -24.95 9.73
C ALA A 38 -6.09 -23.72 10.50
N GLY A 39 -5.59 -22.73 9.77
CA GLY A 39 -5.14 -21.49 10.44
C GLY A 39 -6.27 -20.82 11.23
N SER A 40 -7.45 -20.77 10.61
CA SER A 40 -8.60 -20.13 11.30
C SER A 40 -8.95 -20.90 12.58
N LEU A 41 -8.97 -22.21 12.49
CA LEU A 41 -9.27 -23.01 13.69
C LEU A 41 -8.19 -22.81 14.77
N LEU A 42 -6.98 -22.72 14.30
CA LEU A 42 -5.91 -22.51 15.31
C LEU A 42 -6.06 -21.15 15.99
N ILE A 43 -6.49 -20.16 15.25
CA ILE A 43 -6.68 -18.82 15.88
C ILE A 43 -7.81 -18.92 16.90
N ASP A 44 -8.86 -19.69 16.58
CA ASP A 44 -9.97 -19.86 17.55
C ASP A 44 -9.49 -20.61 18.81
N ALA A 45 -8.78 -21.63 18.49
CA ALA A 45 -8.30 -22.42 19.64
C ALA A 45 -7.38 -21.58 20.55
N LYS A 46 -6.49 -20.77 19.88
CA LYS A 46 -5.53 -19.98 20.70
C LYS A 46 -6.28 -18.97 21.58
N GLU A 47 -7.39 -18.44 21.14
CA GLU A 47 -8.16 -17.46 21.93
C GLU A 47 -8.83 -18.13 23.13
N GLN A 48 -9.07 -19.40 23.04
CA GLN A 48 -9.77 -20.10 24.14
C GLN A 48 -8.77 -20.76 25.08
N CYS A 49 -7.53 -20.82 24.70
CA CYS A 49 -6.55 -21.58 25.49
C CYS A 49 -6.07 -20.73 26.67
N LYS A 50 -6.00 -21.30 27.84
CA LYS A 50 -5.35 -20.63 28.99
C LYS A 50 -3.83 -20.71 28.90
N HIS A 51 -3.18 -19.91 29.81
CA HIS A 51 -1.69 -19.91 29.79
C HIS A 51 -1.12 -21.31 29.97
N GLY A 52 -0.28 -21.79 29.05
CA GLY A 52 0.47 -23.05 29.21
C GLY A 52 -0.24 -24.23 28.52
N GLU A 53 -1.50 -24.01 27.99
CA GLU A 53 -2.24 -25.14 27.40
C GLU A 53 -2.02 -25.20 25.88
N TRP A 54 -1.39 -24.14 25.37
CA TRP A 54 -1.29 -24.08 23.90
C TRP A 54 -0.40 -25.22 23.36
N GLY A 55 0.66 -25.58 24.09
CA GLY A 55 1.55 -26.67 23.64
C GLY A 55 0.83 -28.03 23.60
N SER A 56 0.09 -28.34 24.64
CA SER A 56 -0.65 -29.62 24.68
C SER A 56 -1.70 -29.69 23.55
N PHE A 57 -2.35 -28.59 23.33
CA PHE A 57 -3.32 -28.57 22.22
C PHE A 57 -2.64 -28.88 20.88
N LEU A 58 -1.45 -28.19 20.64
CA LEU A 58 -0.81 -28.40 19.32
C LEU A 58 -0.33 -29.84 19.19
N SER A 59 0.15 -30.42 20.30
CA SER A 59 0.59 -31.83 20.23
C SER A 59 -0.57 -32.75 19.86
N ARG A 60 -1.73 -32.44 20.39
CA ARG A 60 -2.91 -33.26 20.03
C ARG A 60 -3.34 -33.04 18.58
N ALA A 61 -3.16 -31.84 18.09
CA ALA A 61 -3.55 -31.53 16.70
C ALA A 61 -2.46 -31.95 15.72
N HIS A 62 -1.37 -32.46 16.26
CA HIS A 62 -0.22 -32.90 15.45
C HIS A 62 0.30 -31.77 14.57
N VAL A 63 0.35 -30.57 15.20
CA VAL A 63 0.93 -29.42 14.46
C VAL A 63 2.04 -28.81 15.31
N HIS A 64 3.13 -28.70 14.62
CA HIS A 64 4.23 -28.03 15.36
C HIS A 64 3.97 -26.53 15.48
N GLU A 65 4.64 -25.92 16.53
CA GLU A 65 4.33 -24.51 16.84
C GLU A 65 4.67 -23.60 15.65
N ARG A 66 5.81 -23.83 15.06
CA ARG A 66 6.17 -22.97 13.90
C ARG A 66 5.13 -23.08 12.79
N GLN A 67 4.77 -24.29 12.49
CA GLN A 67 3.72 -24.48 11.45
C GLN A 67 2.41 -23.80 11.86
N ALA A 68 2.01 -23.88 13.10
CA ALA A 68 0.76 -23.24 13.56
C ALA A 68 0.83 -21.72 13.36
N ARG A 69 1.94 -21.15 13.70
CA ARG A 69 2.08 -19.70 13.52
C ARG A 69 1.94 -19.29 12.05
N ARG A 70 2.57 -20.05 11.17
CA ARG A 70 2.49 -19.70 9.74
C ARG A 70 1.06 -19.86 9.22
N LEU A 71 0.40 -20.94 9.64
CA LEU A 71 -1.00 -21.13 9.18
C LEU A 71 -1.88 -20.00 9.71
N MET A 72 -1.64 -19.61 10.95
CA MET A 72 -2.46 -18.51 11.51
C MET A 72 -2.15 -17.20 10.80
N GLN A 73 -0.82 -16.98 10.62
CA GLN A 73 -0.46 -15.77 9.87
C GLN A 73 -1.14 -15.73 8.50
N LEU A 74 -1.12 -16.80 7.80
CA LEU A 74 -1.75 -16.82 6.47
C LEU A 74 -3.26 -16.60 6.59
N ALA A 75 -3.89 -17.24 7.52
CA ALA A 75 -5.36 -17.07 7.67
C ALA A 75 -5.70 -15.63 8.04
N ARG A 76 -4.91 -14.97 8.86
CA ARG A 76 -5.22 -13.60 9.31
C ARG A 76 -4.98 -12.57 8.20
N SER A 77 -4.19 -13.03 7.22
CA SER A 77 -3.87 -12.06 6.15
C SER A 77 -5.12 -11.70 5.33
N GLY A 78 -6.10 -12.58 5.39
CA GLY A 78 -7.35 -12.29 4.66
C GLY A 78 -7.22 -12.62 3.16
N LEU A 79 -6.10 -13.34 2.75
CA LEU A 79 -5.95 -13.76 1.35
C LEU A 79 -6.88 -14.94 1.07
N THR A 80 -7.45 -14.93 -0.20
CA THR A 80 -8.28 -16.09 -0.58
C THR A 80 -7.41 -17.20 -1.20
N SER A 81 -8.03 -18.37 -1.32
CA SER A 81 -7.27 -19.49 -1.92
C SER A 81 -6.78 -19.15 -3.34
N ASP A 82 -7.60 -18.41 -4.02
CA ASP A 82 -7.19 -18.03 -5.40
C ASP A 82 -5.98 -17.09 -5.37
N MET A 83 -6.03 -16.16 -4.47
CA MET A 83 -4.88 -15.24 -4.40
C MET A 83 -3.59 -15.99 -4.00
N VAL A 84 -3.79 -16.88 -3.02
CA VAL A 84 -2.58 -17.62 -2.58
C VAL A 84 -2.05 -18.47 -3.73
N SER A 85 -2.99 -19.06 -4.41
CA SER A 85 -2.54 -19.85 -5.58
C SER A 85 -1.87 -18.95 -6.62
N ASP A 86 -2.45 -17.76 -6.83
CA ASP A 86 -1.85 -16.85 -7.85
C ASP A 86 -0.48 -16.35 -7.38
N ILE A 87 -0.27 -16.33 -6.15
CA ILE A 87 1.03 -15.85 -5.63
C ILE A 87 2.07 -16.98 -5.74
N GLY A 88 1.60 -18.14 -5.80
CA GLY A 88 2.58 -19.22 -6.04
C GLY A 88 2.54 -20.26 -4.92
N GLY A 89 1.39 -20.22 -4.10
CA GLY A 89 1.21 -21.29 -3.09
C GLY A 89 1.53 -20.75 -1.69
N PHE A 90 1.66 -21.67 -0.78
CA PHE A 90 1.70 -21.35 0.66
C PHE A 90 3.01 -20.64 1.02
N LYS A 91 4.11 -21.17 0.64
CA LYS A 91 5.41 -20.55 1.00
C LYS A 91 5.56 -19.18 0.34
N ALA A 92 5.19 -19.12 -0.90
CA ALA A 92 5.32 -17.82 -1.61
C ALA A 92 4.38 -16.77 -0.98
N ALA A 93 3.23 -17.25 -0.54
CA ALA A 93 2.29 -16.27 0.09
C ALA A 93 2.88 -15.72 1.39
N LEU A 94 3.48 -16.58 2.17
CA LEU A 94 4.08 -16.07 3.42
C LEU A 94 5.23 -15.10 3.11
N ASP A 95 6.03 -15.50 2.13
CA ASP A 95 7.08 -14.53 1.73
C ASP A 95 6.47 -13.21 1.25
N TRP A 96 5.42 -13.37 0.46
CA TRP A 96 4.73 -12.16 -0.06
C TRP A 96 4.25 -11.29 1.11
N LEU A 97 3.71 -11.92 2.16
CA LEU A 97 3.20 -11.15 3.31
C LEU A 97 4.36 -10.43 4.01
N GLY A 98 5.53 -11.01 3.97
CA GLY A 98 6.71 -10.35 4.58
C GLY A 98 7.13 -9.10 3.82
N ARG A 99 6.66 -9.03 2.57
CA ARG A 99 7.12 -7.87 1.76
C ARG A 99 6.05 -6.78 1.73
N VAL A 100 4.81 -7.21 2.09
CA VAL A 100 3.71 -6.25 1.97
C VAL A 100 4.01 -5.03 2.85
N LYS A 101 3.69 -3.90 2.21
CA LYS A 101 3.96 -2.63 2.93
C LYS A 101 2.71 -1.73 2.86
N LEU A 102 2.34 -1.29 4.00
CA LEU A 102 1.27 -0.27 3.99
C LEU A 102 1.88 1.13 4.08
N PRO A 103 1.18 2.02 3.35
CA PRO A 103 1.78 3.36 3.37
C PRO A 103 1.73 3.99 4.76
N ASP A 104 2.84 4.62 5.19
CA ASP A 104 2.74 5.57 6.31
C ASP A 104 1.91 6.81 5.92
N PRO A 105 1.47 7.58 6.93
CA PRO A 105 0.56 8.70 6.69
C PRO A 105 1.08 9.64 5.59
N ASP A 106 2.39 9.58 5.24
CA ASP A 106 2.84 10.58 4.22
C ASP A 106 3.48 9.82 3.04
N GLU A 107 3.11 8.66 2.98
CA GLU A 107 3.69 7.88 1.88
C GLU A 107 2.58 7.29 1.02
N VAL A 108 3.06 7.09 -0.14
CA VAL A 108 2.19 6.32 -1.04
C VAL A 108 2.94 5.02 -1.40
N VAL A 109 2.24 4.02 -1.32
CA VAL A 109 2.84 2.75 -1.77
C VAL A 109 2.35 2.44 -3.19
N PHE A 110 3.40 2.12 -4.01
CA PHE A 110 3.07 1.73 -5.39
C PHE A 110 3.30 0.22 -5.56
N ILE A 111 2.28 -0.28 -6.19
CA ILE A 111 2.49 -1.69 -6.60
C ILE A 111 2.82 -1.74 -8.09
N THR A 112 4.03 -2.37 -8.29
CA THR A 112 4.46 -2.49 -9.69
C THR A 112 4.89 -3.95 -9.96
N VAL A 113 5.10 -4.23 -11.23
CA VAL A 113 5.69 -5.53 -11.61
C VAL A 113 6.96 -5.27 -12.44
N GLU A 114 7.99 -6.03 -12.08
CA GLU A 114 9.26 -5.83 -12.81
C GLU A 114 9.05 -5.91 -14.33
N GLY A 115 9.58 -4.78 -14.96
CA GLY A 115 9.59 -4.83 -16.46
C GLY A 115 8.29 -4.27 -17.04
N ARG A 116 7.30 -3.94 -16.04
CA ARG A 116 6.02 -3.40 -16.58
C ARG A 116 5.85 -1.96 -16.10
N ARG A 117 5.66 -1.08 -17.16
CA ARG A 117 5.48 0.33 -16.76
C ARG A 117 4.05 0.78 -17.06
N ASP A 118 3.28 -0.19 -17.49
CA ASP A 118 1.99 0.27 -18.08
C ASP A 118 0.90 0.29 -17.01
N ALA A 119 1.27 -0.22 -15.80
CA ALA A 119 0.18 -0.18 -14.82
C ALA A 119 0.78 -0.10 -13.40
N ILE A 120 0.14 0.86 -12.65
CA ILE A 120 0.62 1.06 -11.26
C ILE A 120 -0.61 1.14 -10.35
N VAL A 121 -0.53 0.31 -9.32
CA VAL A 121 -1.54 0.51 -8.26
C VAL A 121 -0.93 1.33 -7.13
N SER A 122 -1.74 2.39 -6.78
CA SER A 122 -1.22 3.22 -5.67
C SER A 122 -2.16 3.09 -4.46
N ILE A 123 -1.53 2.95 -3.33
CA ILE A 123 -2.29 2.91 -2.06
C ILE A 123 -1.91 4.13 -1.23
N LEU A 124 -2.98 4.90 -0.90
CA LEU A 124 -2.74 6.17 -0.18
C LEU A 124 -3.53 6.16 1.12
N PRO A 125 -2.79 6.74 2.12
CA PRO A 125 -3.57 6.87 3.37
C PRO A 125 -4.74 7.84 3.20
N SER A 126 -5.90 7.43 3.80
CA SER A 126 -7.08 8.32 3.75
C SER A 126 -7.14 9.16 5.02
N GLU A 127 -8.11 10.09 5.02
CA GLU A 127 -8.28 10.95 6.21
C GLU A 127 -8.76 10.14 7.42
N LYS A 128 -9.34 9.05 7.14
CA LYS A 128 -9.78 8.18 8.26
C LYS A 128 -8.69 7.16 8.61
N ALA A 129 -8.33 7.21 9.91
CA ALA A 129 -7.23 6.35 10.39
C ALA A 129 -7.51 4.88 10.06
N GLY A 130 -6.42 4.27 9.45
CA GLY A 130 -6.50 2.81 9.19
C GLY A 130 -7.19 2.50 7.86
N LYS A 131 -7.58 3.59 7.14
CA LYS A 131 -8.23 3.35 5.83
C LYS A 131 -7.39 3.96 4.71
N PHE A 132 -7.68 3.29 3.45
CA PHE A 132 -6.74 3.70 2.36
C PHE A 132 -7.53 3.86 1.06
N ASP A 133 -7.02 4.88 0.32
CA ASP A 133 -7.52 4.98 -1.06
C ASP A 133 -6.67 4.14 -2.03
N VAL A 134 -7.41 3.53 -2.93
CA VAL A 134 -6.68 2.69 -3.91
C VAL A 134 -6.98 3.22 -5.32
N SER A 135 -5.91 3.40 -6.04
CA SER A 135 -6.11 3.79 -7.44
C SER A 135 -5.21 2.99 -8.37
N ALA A 136 -5.70 2.81 -9.57
CA ALA A 136 -4.87 2.14 -10.59
C ALA A 136 -4.75 3.03 -11.83
N THR A 137 -3.48 3.12 -12.26
CA THR A 137 -3.22 4.05 -13.38
C THR A 137 -2.42 3.33 -14.46
N SER A 138 -2.74 3.64 -15.73
CA SER A 138 -1.92 3.20 -16.87
C SER A 138 -1.39 4.40 -17.65
N GLU A 139 -0.77 4.07 -18.77
CA GLU A 139 -0.24 5.19 -19.58
C GLU A 139 -1.36 6.09 -20.09
N GLU A 140 -2.54 5.52 -20.13
CA GLU A 140 -3.68 6.30 -20.67
C GLU A 140 -4.40 7.07 -19.56
N GLY A 141 -3.86 6.87 -18.36
CA GLY A 141 -4.45 7.66 -17.25
C GLY A 141 -5.04 6.71 -16.19
N THR A 142 -5.69 7.43 -15.14
CA THR A 142 -6.28 6.65 -14.02
C THR A 142 -7.60 5.99 -14.48
N TYR A 143 -7.66 4.67 -14.29
CA TYR A 143 -8.92 4.05 -14.76
C TYR A 143 -9.66 3.41 -13.58
N PHE A 144 -9.07 3.49 -12.39
CA PHE A 144 -9.79 2.98 -11.21
C PHE A 144 -9.43 3.83 -9.99
N PHE A 145 -10.50 4.09 -9.20
CA PHE A 145 -10.28 4.77 -7.91
C PHE A 145 -11.42 4.43 -6.96
N THR A 146 -10.96 4.13 -5.75
CA THR A 146 -12.05 3.76 -4.81
C THR A 146 -12.88 5.02 -4.49
N GLU A 147 -14.22 4.80 -4.44
CA GLU A 147 -15.13 5.94 -4.08
C GLU A 147 -15.08 6.20 -2.57
N HIS A 148 -14.85 5.05 -1.84
CA HIS A 148 -14.68 5.18 -0.37
C HIS A 148 -13.40 4.47 0.07
N PRO A 149 -12.74 5.11 1.12
CA PRO A 149 -11.51 4.46 1.58
C PRO A 149 -11.78 3.05 2.14
N VAL A 150 -10.73 2.23 1.94
CA VAL A 150 -10.91 0.80 2.28
C VAL A 150 -10.05 0.48 3.50
N PRO A 151 -10.53 -0.28 4.42
CA PRO A 151 -9.74 -0.61 5.63
C PRO A 151 -8.63 -1.62 5.31
N ALA A 152 -7.51 -1.45 6.07
CA ALA A 152 -6.37 -2.37 5.85
C ALA A 152 -6.49 -3.58 6.77
N GLU A 153 -7.32 -3.45 7.75
CA GLU A 153 -7.39 -4.53 8.76
C GLU A 153 -8.19 -5.73 8.20
N SER A 154 -7.61 -6.84 8.59
CA SER A 154 -8.40 -8.05 8.24
C SER A 154 -9.54 -8.25 9.24
N ILE A 155 -10.71 -8.57 8.57
CA ILE A 155 -11.88 -8.77 9.45
C ILE A 155 -12.28 -10.25 9.39
N ARG A 156 -12.57 -10.65 10.64
CA ARG A 156 -13.08 -12.03 10.70
C ARG A 156 -14.56 -12.07 10.28
N LEU A 157 -14.91 -13.02 9.34
CA LEU A 157 -16.29 -13.11 8.83
C LEU A 157 -17.09 -14.11 9.68
N ALA A 158 -18.42 -14.14 9.36
CA ALA A 158 -19.30 -15.04 10.15
C ALA A 158 -18.89 -16.51 10.00
N ASP A 159 -18.26 -16.77 8.89
CA ASP A 159 -17.88 -18.19 8.70
C ASP A 159 -16.47 -18.45 9.22
N ARG A 160 -15.94 -17.49 9.94
CA ARG A 160 -14.63 -17.62 10.62
C ARG A 160 -13.47 -17.48 9.65
N ARG A 161 -13.76 -17.21 8.45
CA ARG A 161 -12.66 -16.82 7.53
C ARG A 161 -12.34 -15.34 7.68
N TYR A 162 -11.06 -15.06 7.16
CA TYR A 162 -10.63 -13.64 7.26
C TYR A 162 -10.65 -13.01 5.86
N SER A 163 -11.05 -11.71 5.91
CA SER A 163 -11.02 -10.96 4.64
C SER A 163 -10.31 -9.61 4.85
N ASN A 164 -9.45 -9.41 3.82
CA ASN A 164 -8.80 -8.07 3.85
C ASN A 164 -9.20 -7.28 2.60
N ALA A 165 -10.04 -6.23 2.86
CA ALA A 165 -10.66 -5.48 1.74
C ALA A 165 -9.61 -4.72 0.92
N LEU A 166 -8.58 -4.30 1.61
CA LEU A 166 -7.57 -3.51 0.88
C LEU A 166 -6.88 -4.36 -0.21
N TRP A 167 -6.50 -5.54 0.15
CA TRP A 167 -5.74 -6.33 -0.85
C TRP A 167 -6.66 -6.87 -1.94
N HIS A 168 -7.90 -7.12 -1.54
CA HIS A 168 -8.86 -7.53 -2.60
C HIS A 168 -9.11 -6.39 -3.59
N THR A 169 -9.27 -5.28 -3.00
CA THR A 169 -9.51 -4.12 -3.89
C THR A 169 -8.30 -3.86 -4.79
N ALA A 170 -7.08 -3.94 -4.18
CA ALA A 170 -5.87 -3.70 -5.01
C ALA A 170 -5.74 -4.76 -6.11
N ALA A 171 -6.06 -5.97 -5.80
CA ALA A 171 -5.93 -7.05 -6.82
C ALA A 171 -6.97 -6.87 -7.92
N LYS A 172 -8.14 -6.41 -7.54
CA LYS A 172 -9.20 -6.23 -8.55
C LYS A 172 -8.93 -5.00 -9.42
N ALA A 173 -8.31 -4.00 -8.75
CA ALA A 173 -8.08 -2.72 -9.46
C ALA A 173 -7.06 -2.88 -10.58
N SER A 174 -6.27 -4.04 -10.44
CA SER A 174 -5.26 -4.15 -11.50
C SER A 174 -5.21 -5.57 -12.05
N SER A 175 -4.81 -5.66 -13.30
CA SER A 175 -4.66 -7.02 -13.90
C SER A 175 -3.26 -7.57 -13.65
N LEU A 176 -2.54 -6.84 -12.72
CA LEU A 176 -1.16 -7.30 -12.49
C LEU A 176 -1.18 -8.61 -11.69
N PRO A 177 -0.32 -9.53 -12.09
CA PRO A 177 -0.26 -10.79 -11.32
C PRO A 177 0.25 -10.55 -9.89
N ILE A 178 -0.59 -10.87 -8.92
CA ILE A 178 -0.32 -10.51 -7.51
C ILE A 178 0.99 -11.17 -7.04
N GLY A 179 1.37 -12.29 -7.56
CA GLY A 179 2.62 -12.99 -7.13
C GLY A 179 3.86 -12.23 -7.53
N GLU A 180 3.65 -11.28 -8.39
CA GLU A 180 4.85 -10.56 -8.88
C GLU A 180 4.86 -9.11 -8.37
N TRP A 181 3.98 -8.83 -7.52
CA TRP A 181 3.87 -7.43 -7.05
C TRP A 181 5.17 -7.02 -6.34
N GLN A 182 5.58 -5.82 -6.63
CA GLN A 182 6.67 -5.16 -5.89
C GLN A 182 6.12 -3.90 -5.20
N PHE A 183 6.53 -3.85 -4.00
CA PHE A 183 5.98 -2.71 -3.24
C PHE A 183 7.05 -1.63 -3.08
N ASN A 184 6.69 -0.49 -3.65
CA ASN A 184 7.60 0.67 -3.53
C ASN A 184 6.87 1.83 -2.83
N SER A 185 7.69 2.58 -2.16
CA SER A 185 7.04 3.71 -1.47
C SER A 185 7.71 5.02 -1.84
N ALA A 186 6.84 5.96 -1.86
CA ALA A 186 7.36 7.32 -2.10
C ALA A 186 6.51 8.33 -1.30
N PRO A 187 7.13 9.39 -1.07
CA PRO A 187 6.33 10.42 -0.41
C PRO A 187 5.13 10.85 -1.26
N ILE A 188 3.90 11.04 -0.66
CA ILE A 188 2.63 11.33 -1.35
C ILE A 188 2.82 12.53 -2.27
N TRP A 189 3.71 13.31 -2.00
CA TRP A 189 3.81 14.51 -2.86
C TRP A 189 4.51 14.18 -4.18
N SER A 190 5.36 13.16 -4.21
CA SER A 190 5.91 12.77 -5.53
C SER A 190 4.81 12.58 -6.57
N LEU A 191 3.60 12.47 -6.07
CA LEU A 191 2.49 12.31 -7.05
C LEU A 191 1.97 13.67 -7.50
N LEU A 192 2.46 14.75 -6.84
CA LEU A 192 1.97 16.08 -7.24
C LEU A 192 2.86 16.71 -8.31
N ASP A 193 2.30 16.90 -9.60
CA ASP A 193 3.03 17.79 -10.53
C ASP A 193 3.14 19.22 -9.95
N ASP A 194 4.10 19.48 -9.05
CA ASP A 194 4.25 20.70 -8.21
C ASP A 194 4.44 21.94 -9.09
N CYS A 195 4.68 21.69 -10.43
CA CYS A 195 4.86 22.91 -11.25
C CYS A 195 3.97 22.84 -12.49
N ALA A 196 2.88 22.01 -12.33
CA ALA A 196 2.01 21.85 -13.52
C ALA A 196 1.57 23.23 -14.04
N PHE A 197 1.54 24.29 -13.10
CA PHE A 197 1.11 25.63 -13.56
C PHE A 197 2.09 26.18 -14.62
N LEU A 198 3.19 25.61 -14.76
CA LEU A 198 4.16 26.11 -15.76
C LEU A 198 3.78 25.63 -17.17
N ALA A 199 3.09 24.46 -17.28
CA ALA A 199 2.79 23.86 -18.60
C ALA A 199 1.79 24.72 -19.38
N GLU A 200 1.07 25.59 -18.76
CA GLU A 200 -0.03 26.28 -19.47
C GLU A 200 0.26 27.79 -19.55
N GLN A 201 1.54 28.17 -19.17
CA GLN A 201 1.67 29.64 -19.16
C GLN A 201 2.88 30.04 -20.02
N VAL A 202 2.55 31.02 -20.92
CA VAL A 202 3.60 31.57 -21.80
C VAL A 202 4.42 32.61 -21.04
N GLU A 203 3.79 33.28 -19.95
CA GLU A 203 4.48 34.19 -19.02
C GLU A 203 3.77 34.16 -17.66
N LEU A 204 4.52 34.02 -16.60
CA LEU A 204 3.91 33.98 -15.25
C LEU A 204 3.86 35.39 -14.66
N PRO A 205 2.71 35.66 -14.01
CA PRO A 205 2.66 36.95 -13.30
C PRO A 205 3.85 37.10 -12.33
N LYS A 206 4.45 38.39 -12.32
CA LYS A 206 5.64 38.64 -11.48
C LYS A 206 5.22 39.18 -10.11
N GLY A 207 6.20 39.04 -9.23
CA GLY A 207 6.03 39.66 -7.89
C GLY A 207 5.06 38.84 -7.02
N ASP A 208 4.13 39.50 -6.30
CA ASP A 208 3.27 38.86 -5.28
C ASP A 208 2.13 38.08 -5.95
N LYS A 209 2.12 38.13 -7.26
CA LYS A 209 1.00 37.44 -7.93
C LYS A 209 1.49 36.14 -8.58
N ALA A 210 2.82 35.95 -8.41
CA ALA A 210 3.33 34.69 -9.01
C ALA A 210 2.71 33.47 -8.31
N PRO A 211 2.26 32.49 -9.09
CA PRO A 211 1.62 31.31 -8.49
C PRO A 211 2.63 30.49 -7.67
N LEU A 212 2.08 29.93 -6.61
CA LEU A 212 2.96 29.11 -5.73
C LEU A 212 2.73 27.62 -6.01
N PRO A 213 3.84 26.90 -5.93
CA PRO A 213 3.68 25.44 -6.10
C PRO A 213 2.74 24.84 -5.05
N GLU A 214 2.01 23.82 -5.42
CA GLU A 214 1.04 23.19 -4.51
C GLU A 214 1.70 22.67 -3.23
N SER A 215 2.89 22.12 -3.37
CA SER A 215 3.59 21.62 -2.18
C SER A 215 3.88 22.75 -1.18
N TYR A 216 4.26 23.95 -1.67
CA TYR A 216 4.52 25.08 -0.75
C TYR A 216 3.22 25.54 -0.09
N LYS A 217 2.13 25.62 -0.87
CA LYS A 217 0.84 26.04 -0.27
C LYS A 217 0.40 25.06 0.82
N HIS A 218 0.55 23.80 0.51
CA HIS A 218 0.18 22.78 1.49
C HIS A 218 1.03 22.89 2.77
N MET A 219 2.32 23.05 2.57
CA MET A 219 3.18 23.23 3.76
C MET A 219 2.71 24.42 4.60
N ILE A 220 2.40 25.54 3.98
CA ILE A 220 2.00 26.74 4.75
C ILE A 220 0.69 26.46 5.49
N ASP A 221 -0.24 25.77 4.83
CA ASP A 221 -1.53 25.45 5.48
C ASP A 221 -1.33 24.54 6.69
N ALA A 222 -0.50 23.52 6.51
CA ALA A 222 -0.27 22.60 7.64
C ALA A 222 0.43 23.31 8.81
N LEU A 223 1.43 24.14 8.53
CA LEU A 223 2.11 24.88 9.62
C LEU A 223 1.14 25.83 10.34
N GLN A 224 0.36 26.45 9.49
CA GLN A 224 -0.58 27.40 10.12
C GLN A 224 -1.58 26.65 11.00
N ALA A 225 -2.13 25.53 10.45
CA ALA A 225 -3.08 24.74 11.25
C ALA A 225 -2.44 24.30 12.59
N CYS A 226 -1.20 23.94 12.51
CA CYS A 226 -0.52 23.54 13.76
C CYS A 226 -0.38 24.72 14.72
N VAL A 227 -0.06 25.91 14.21
CA VAL A 227 0.08 27.11 15.07
C VAL A 227 -1.28 27.44 15.68
N ASP A 228 -2.30 27.28 14.87
CA ASP A 228 -3.64 27.68 15.37
C ASP A 228 -4.09 26.72 16.48
N ASP A 229 -3.71 25.49 16.36
CA ASP A 229 -4.12 24.49 17.35
C ASP A 229 -3.02 23.41 17.47
N PHE A 230 -2.27 23.73 18.53
CA PHE A 230 -1.10 22.83 18.60
C PHE A 230 -1.48 21.51 19.26
N THR A 231 -1.36 20.31 18.43
CA THR A 231 -1.48 18.92 18.91
C THR A 231 -0.33 18.08 18.33
N ALA A 232 -0.08 16.93 19.04
CA ALA A 232 0.99 16.04 18.53
C ALA A 232 0.74 15.65 17.06
N ASP A 233 -0.47 15.40 16.75
CA ASP A 233 -0.79 14.98 15.38
C ASP A 233 -0.55 16.12 14.37
N ARG A 234 -0.93 17.30 14.72
CA ARG A 234 -0.77 18.43 13.77
C ARG A 234 0.70 18.84 13.66
N TYR A 235 1.37 18.74 14.80
CA TYR A 235 2.83 19.00 14.72
C TYR A 235 3.49 18.03 13.73
N LEU A 236 3.15 16.75 13.89
CA LEU A 236 3.77 15.76 12.97
C LEU A 236 3.37 16.03 11.53
N LYS A 237 2.15 16.41 11.36
CA LYS A 237 1.69 16.72 9.98
C LYS A 237 2.42 17.93 9.41
N ALA A 238 2.53 19.00 10.25
CA ALA A 238 3.22 20.21 9.77
C ALA A 238 4.68 19.92 9.42
N ARG A 239 5.36 19.09 10.25
CA ARG A 239 6.78 18.81 9.96
C ARG A 239 6.92 17.93 8.72
N ARG A 240 5.93 17.24 8.65
CA ARG A 240 5.96 16.40 7.43
C ARG A 240 5.77 17.25 6.17
N ALA A 241 4.79 18.02 6.15
CA ALA A 241 4.55 18.90 4.98
C ALA A 241 5.78 19.76 4.67
N GLN A 242 6.39 20.26 5.75
CA GLN A 242 7.61 21.08 5.54
C GLN A 242 8.73 20.26 4.89
N LYS A 243 9.06 19.14 5.45
CA LYS A 243 10.11 18.27 4.87
C LYS A 243 9.82 17.96 3.40
N LEU A 244 8.58 17.72 3.09
CA LEU A 244 8.22 17.37 1.69
C LEU A 244 8.40 18.57 0.77
N CYS A 245 7.88 19.69 1.17
CA CYS A 245 8.05 20.89 0.34
C CYS A 245 9.54 21.17 0.07
N LEU A 246 10.36 21.03 1.13
CA LEU A 246 11.80 21.33 0.93
C LEU A 246 12.43 20.32 -0.03
N ALA A 247 12.02 19.04 0.08
CA ALA A 247 12.54 18.03 -0.87
C ALA A 247 12.14 18.36 -2.31
N GLN A 248 10.89 18.87 -2.50
CA GLN A 248 10.44 19.22 -3.86
C GLN A 248 11.18 20.45 -4.39
N MET A 249 11.41 21.33 -3.52
CA MET A 249 12.08 22.56 -3.97
C MET A 249 13.43 22.23 -4.60
N ASP A 250 14.01 21.10 -4.09
CA ASP A 250 15.31 20.71 -4.68
C ASP A 250 15.15 20.20 -6.11
N LYS A 251 13.89 19.75 -6.43
CA LYS A 251 13.67 19.16 -7.77
C LYS A 251 13.01 20.16 -8.71
N TRP A 252 12.63 21.31 -8.11
CA TRP A 252 11.99 22.28 -9.01
C TRP A 252 12.93 22.65 -10.17
N PRO A 253 12.29 22.68 -11.42
CA PRO A 253 13.11 22.96 -12.60
C PRO A 253 13.81 24.32 -12.49
N SER A 254 15.03 24.30 -13.03
CA SER A 254 15.75 25.60 -13.13
C SER A 254 15.20 26.42 -14.30
N ASP A 255 13.94 26.40 -14.46
CA ASP A 255 13.23 27.14 -15.52
C ASP A 255 13.12 28.63 -15.13
N PRO A 256 13.50 29.49 -16.08
CA PRO A 256 13.44 30.93 -15.80
C PRO A 256 12.03 31.38 -15.38
N ARG A 257 11.06 30.62 -15.74
CA ARG A 257 9.69 31.04 -15.40
C ARG A 257 9.43 30.83 -13.90
N MET A 258 10.28 30.10 -13.21
CA MET A 258 10.11 29.83 -11.77
C MET A 258 10.77 30.92 -10.92
N MET A 259 11.47 31.80 -11.59
CA MET A 259 12.26 32.78 -10.84
C MET A 259 11.32 33.70 -10.03
N ALA A 260 10.23 34.11 -10.69
CA ALA A 260 9.31 34.99 -9.95
C ALA A 260 8.67 34.24 -8.77
N THR A 261 8.42 32.98 -8.97
CA THR A 261 7.88 32.17 -7.87
C THR A 261 8.91 32.03 -6.72
N PHE A 262 10.17 31.80 -7.09
CA PHE A 262 11.20 31.66 -6.03
C PHE A 262 11.33 32.98 -5.25
N VAL A 263 11.26 34.06 -6.03
CA VAL A 263 11.41 35.36 -5.37
C VAL A 263 10.24 35.59 -4.41
N ARG A 264 9.09 35.18 -4.89
CA ARG A 264 7.92 35.37 -4.01
C ARG A 264 8.06 34.51 -2.74
N ILE A 265 8.38 33.25 -2.93
CA ILE A 265 8.54 32.38 -1.75
C ILE A 265 9.58 32.97 -0.80
N ALA A 266 10.68 33.44 -1.37
CA ALA A 266 11.74 34.01 -0.52
C ALA A 266 11.28 35.30 0.15
N SER A 267 10.43 36.10 -0.55
CA SER A 267 10.07 37.43 -0.03
C SER A 267 8.97 37.30 1.04
N ASP A 268 8.05 36.27 1.01
CA ASP A 268 6.93 36.26 1.99
C ASP A 268 7.41 35.73 3.34
N GLY A 269 8.58 34.92 3.42
CA GLY A 269 9.16 34.45 4.69
C GLY A 269 8.15 33.69 5.55
N LYS A 270 6.97 33.56 5.04
CA LYS A 270 5.88 33.00 5.86
C LYS A 270 6.22 31.56 6.30
N GLY A 271 6.73 30.76 5.33
CA GLY A 271 7.05 29.37 5.70
C GLY A 271 8.04 29.30 6.86
N THR A 272 9.09 30.12 6.76
CA THR A 272 10.13 30.12 7.83
C THR A 272 9.55 30.62 9.16
N GLN A 273 8.72 31.64 9.11
CA GLN A 273 8.16 32.20 10.36
C GLN A 273 7.23 31.17 11.03
N LEU A 274 6.38 30.54 10.25
CA LEU A 274 5.46 29.54 10.84
C LEU A 274 6.24 28.34 11.38
N ALA A 275 7.24 27.92 10.62
CA ALA A 275 8.03 26.75 11.12
C ALA A 275 8.71 27.09 12.44
N GLN A 276 9.26 28.29 12.56
CA GLN A 276 9.89 28.69 13.84
C GLN A 276 8.86 28.72 14.97
N ARG A 277 7.74 29.20 14.63
CA ARG A 277 6.69 29.26 15.67
C ARG A 277 6.30 27.85 16.13
N VAL A 278 6.06 26.96 15.17
CA VAL A 278 5.73 25.56 15.55
C VAL A 278 6.82 24.99 16.46
N ASP A 279 8.16 25.24 16.17
CA ASP A 279 9.27 24.72 17.02
C ASP A 279 9.19 25.33 18.42
N GLU A 280 8.82 26.58 18.46
CA GLU A 280 8.70 27.21 19.80
C GLU A 280 7.58 26.57 20.61
N LEU A 281 6.45 26.35 19.99
CA LEU A 281 5.31 25.71 20.68
C LEU A 281 5.68 24.31 21.18
N ALA A 282 6.40 23.54 20.34
CA ALA A 282 6.81 22.19 20.76
C ALA A 282 7.71 22.24 22.00
N ARG A 283 8.61 23.24 22.06
CA ARG A 283 9.51 23.36 23.23
C ARG A 283 8.71 23.73 24.49
N GLU A 284 7.76 24.65 24.32
CA GLU A 284 6.95 25.05 25.48
C GLU A 284 6.16 23.87 26.06
N ARG A 285 5.70 22.93 25.26
CA ARG A 285 4.90 21.78 25.75
C ARG A 285 5.80 20.74 26.41
N MET A 286 7.03 20.58 25.93
CA MET A 286 7.97 19.61 26.57
C MET A 286 8.36 20.07 27.97
N VAL A 287 8.47 21.39 28.20
CA VAL A 287 8.83 21.92 29.54
C VAL A 287 7.62 21.77 30.48
N ALA A 288 6.46 21.91 30.00
CA ALA A 288 5.25 21.83 30.85
C ALA A 288 5.03 20.39 31.35
N HIS A 289 5.54 19.41 30.73
CA HIS A 289 5.34 18.00 31.15
C HIS A 289 6.58 17.44 31.83
N ALA A 290 7.68 18.20 32.00
CA ALA A 290 8.89 17.78 32.75
C ALA A 290 8.76 18.21 34.22
#